data_AF-A0A0F9E441-F1
#
_entry.id   AF-A0A0F9E441-F1
#
_cell.length_a   1.000
_cell.length_b   1.000
_cell.length_c   1.000
_cell.angle_alpha   90.00
_cell.angle_beta   90.00
_cell.angle_gamma   90.00
#
_symmetry.space_group_name_H-M   'P 1'
#
loop_
_entity.id
_entity.type
_entity.pdbx_description
1 polymer ?
#
loop_
_entity_poly.entity_id
_entity_poly.type
_entity_poly.pdbx_seq_one_letter_code
_entity_poly.pdbx_strand_id
1 'polypeptide(L)'
;MTRFFVPGILTVTISGLAFTLIAIVIARSPYTHGNLRPEGYDRTEIAYVGEEQPFEGPGLADPQLATTGDSAQDGKALFFRYGCAACHGLKGQGGAVGTALDIDDISRSEFGRDVRKGPKGMPSFMEETLSDEDLEKLYAFLESAAQEASEEAAAEITESERILRNGKDGVQRR
;
A
#
# COMPACT_ATOMS: atom_id res chain seq x y z
N MET A 1 -51.96 -16.88 27.15
CA MET A 1 -51.61 -15.62 26.45
C MET A 1 -50.45 -14.90 27.16
N THR A 2 -49.32 -15.57 27.42
CA THR A 2 -48.22 -14.98 28.24
C THR A 2 -46.82 -15.25 27.70
N ARG A 3 -46.67 -15.94 26.56
CA ARG A 3 -45.36 -16.36 26.02
C ARG A 3 -44.59 -15.28 25.23
N PHE A 4 -45.24 -14.17 24.87
CA PHE A 4 -44.60 -13.06 24.14
C PHE A 4 -44.27 -11.83 25.00
N PHE A 5 -44.70 -11.81 26.27
CA PHE A 5 -44.57 -10.64 27.12
C PHE A 5 -43.14 -10.48 27.68
N VAL A 6 -42.50 -11.59 28.04
CA VAL A 6 -41.12 -11.62 28.56
C VAL A 6 -40.06 -11.17 27.53
N PRO A 7 -40.06 -11.66 26.27
CA PRO A 7 -39.07 -11.21 25.28
C PRO A 7 -39.23 -9.73 24.88
N GLY A 8 -40.46 -9.19 24.91
CA GLY A 8 -40.72 -7.78 24.63
C GLY A 8 -40.17 -6.83 25.70
N ILE A 9 -40.33 -7.19 26.98
CA ILE A 9 -39.80 -6.39 28.10
C ILE A 9 -38.26 -6.41 28.09
N LEU A 10 -37.65 -7.55 27.79
CA LEU A 10 -36.18 -7.67 27.73
C LEU A 10 -35.58 -6.81 26.61
N THR A 11 -36.21 -6.79 25.44
CA THR A 11 -35.73 -5.99 24.30
C THR A 11 -35.85 -4.49 24.56
N VAL A 12 -36.95 -4.04 25.18
CA VAL A 12 -37.13 -2.62 25.56
C VAL A 12 -36.11 -2.19 26.61
N THR A 13 -35.86 -3.01 27.62
CA THR A 13 -34.88 -2.69 28.69
C THR A 13 -33.45 -2.63 28.17
N ILE A 14 -33.03 -3.60 27.35
CA ILE A 14 -31.69 -3.60 26.73
C ILE A 14 -31.51 -2.40 25.80
N SER A 15 -32.52 -2.10 24.96
CA SER A 15 -32.46 -0.96 24.04
C SER A 15 -32.40 0.37 24.79
N GLY A 16 -33.16 0.51 25.87
CA GLY A 16 -33.12 1.69 26.74
C GLY A 16 -31.77 1.91 27.42
N LEU A 17 -31.16 0.83 27.95
CA LEU A 17 -29.82 0.88 28.53
C LEU A 17 -28.76 1.27 27.50
N ALA A 18 -28.79 0.68 26.31
CA ALA A 18 -27.85 1.00 25.23
C ALA A 18 -27.97 2.47 24.80
N PHE A 19 -29.20 2.97 24.61
CA PHE A 19 -29.43 4.36 24.22
C PHE A 19 -28.96 5.35 25.29
N THR A 20 -29.18 5.01 26.57
CA THR A 20 -28.73 5.82 27.71
C THR A 20 -27.20 5.86 27.78
N LEU A 21 -26.52 4.74 27.57
CA LEU A 21 -25.06 4.68 27.55
C LEU A 21 -24.48 5.50 26.39
N ILE A 22 -25.05 5.38 25.19
CA ILE A 22 -24.62 6.16 24.02
C ILE A 22 -24.82 7.66 24.28
N ALA A 23 -25.98 8.05 24.82
CA ALA A 23 -26.26 9.44 25.16
C ALA A 23 -25.29 9.99 26.24
N ILE A 24 -24.96 9.19 27.25
CA ILE A 24 -23.98 9.58 28.28
C ILE A 24 -22.58 9.74 27.70
N VAL A 25 -22.16 8.83 26.81
CA VAL A 25 -20.85 8.91 26.16
C VAL A 25 -20.75 10.16 25.29
N ILE A 26 -21.78 10.46 24.49
CA ILE A 26 -21.82 11.67 23.64
C ILE A 26 -21.86 12.93 24.51
N ALA A 27 -22.65 12.95 25.59
CA ALA A 27 -22.78 14.12 26.46
C ALA A 27 -21.53 14.39 27.32
N ARG A 28 -20.82 13.34 27.76
CA ARG A 28 -19.57 13.47 28.55
C ARG A 28 -18.31 13.56 27.71
N SER A 29 -18.35 13.06 26.49
CA SER A 29 -17.25 13.09 25.53
C SER A 29 -17.70 13.75 24.24
N PRO A 30 -18.12 15.03 24.24
CA PRO A 30 -18.55 15.72 23.02
C PRO A 30 -17.43 15.88 21.97
N TYR A 31 -16.23 15.37 22.26
CA TYR A 31 -15.03 15.55 21.48
C TYR A 31 -14.37 14.21 21.14
N THR A 32 -14.89 13.51 20.13
CA THR A 32 -14.21 12.37 19.54
C THR A 32 -13.21 12.87 18.49
N HIS A 33 -11.92 12.84 18.85
CA HIS A 33 -10.71 12.82 18.02
C HIS A 33 -10.70 13.62 16.69
N GLY A 34 -9.97 14.74 16.67
CA GLY A 34 -9.37 15.25 15.43
C GLY A 34 -9.07 16.74 15.38
N ASN A 35 -9.95 17.60 15.91
CA ASN A 35 -9.83 19.04 15.65
C ASN A 35 -10.35 19.93 16.80
N LEU A 36 -9.73 19.82 17.97
CA LEU A 36 -9.94 20.78 19.06
C LEU A 36 -8.77 21.76 19.15
N ARG A 37 -9.08 23.06 19.02
CA ARG A 37 -8.30 24.16 19.61
C ARG A 37 -9.25 24.95 20.53
N PRO A 38 -9.43 24.55 21.79
CA PRO A 38 -10.26 25.31 22.73
C PRO A 38 -9.75 26.76 22.85
N GLU A 39 -10.64 27.75 22.99
CA GLU A 39 -10.21 29.12 23.30
C GLU A 39 -9.46 29.13 24.65
N GLY A 40 -8.21 29.60 24.63
CA GLY A 40 -7.31 29.60 25.79
C GLY A 40 -6.47 28.31 25.96
N TYR A 41 -6.69 27.28 25.13
CA TYR A 41 -5.75 26.18 25.00
C TYR A 41 -4.79 26.51 23.85
N ASP A 42 -3.81 27.35 24.16
CA ASP A 42 -2.62 27.43 23.34
C ASP A 42 -1.84 26.14 23.58
N ARG A 43 -1.59 25.36 22.53
CA ARG A 43 -0.57 24.31 22.68
C ARG A 43 0.67 25.08 23.07
N THR A 44 1.39 24.64 24.12
CA THR A 44 2.73 25.16 24.40
C THR A 44 3.40 25.28 23.05
N GLU A 45 3.81 26.49 22.63
CA GLU A 45 4.58 26.62 21.40
C GLU A 45 5.63 25.54 21.50
N ILE A 46 5.61 24.60 20.55
CA ILE A 46 6.65 23.61 20.47
C ILE A 46 7.83 24.46 20.02
N ALA A 47 8.52 25.05 21.00
CA ALA A 47 9.81 25.65 20.76
C ALA A 47 10.64 24.47 20.27
N TYR A 48 10.87 24.43 18.96
CA TYR A 48 11.87 23.56 18.39
C TYR A 48 13.20 24.04 19.00
N VAL A 49 13.58 23.44 20.13
CA VAL A 49 14.86 23.68 20.77
C VAL A 49 15.86 22.82 20.00
N GLY A 50 16.33 23.35 18.88
CA GLY A 50 17.23 22.66 17.96
C GLY A 50 17.10 23.20 16.55
N GLU A 51 18.00 22.76 15.67
CA GLU A 51 17.90 22.98 14.23
C GLU A 51 16.70 22.19 13.70
N GLU A 52 15.81 22.81 12.91
CA GLU A 52 14.75 22.11 12.20
C GLU A 52 15.40 21.12 11.24
N GLN A 53 15.51 19.86 11.65
CA GLN A 53 15.93 18.79 10.76
C GLN A 53 14.68 18.37 9.98
N PRO A 54 14.59 18.61 8.65
CA PRO A 54 13.51 18.04 7.87
C PRO A 54 13.52 16.52 8.12
N PHE A 55 12.34 15.93 8.35
CA PHE A 55 12.23 14.48 8.34
C PHE A 55 12.47 14.00 6.91
N GLU A 56 13.75 13.85 6.56
CA GLU A 56 14.20 13.08 5.43
C GLU A 56 13.88 11.63 5.82
N GLY A 57 12.91 11.02 5.13
CA GLY A 57 12.50 9.64 5.38
C GLY A 57 13.64 8.64 5.10
N PRO A 58 13.35 7.39 4.70
CA PRO A 58 14.38 6.36 4.44
C PRO A 58 15.30 6.63 3.22
N GLY A 59 15.78 7.86 3.02
CA GLY A 59 16.65 8.28 1.91
C GLY A 59 15.91 8.48 0.58
N LEU A 60 14.69 7.93 0.42
CA LEU A 60 13.90 8.00 -0.82
C LEU A 60 13.47 9.41 -1.24
N ALA A 61 13.69 10.42 -0.40
CA ALA A 61 13.41 11.82 -0.72
C ALA A 61 14.49 12.45 -1.62
N ASP A 62 15.71 11.89 -1.63
CA ASP A 62 16.82 12.41 -2.44
C ASP A 62 16.56 12.16 -3.94
N PRO A 63 16.40 13.22 -4.75
CA PRO A 63 16.22 13.08 -6.19
C PRO A 63 17.39 12.36 -6.89
N GLN A 64 18.60 12.40 -6.33
CA GLN A 64 19.79 11.77 -6.94
C GLN A 64 19.72 10.24 -6.98
N LEU A 65 18.86 9.63 -6.14
CA LEU A 65 18.65 8.19 -6.16
C LEU A 65 17.97 7.69 -7.44
N ALA A 66 17.35 8.60 -8.21
CA ALA A 66 16.70 8.30 -9.49
C ALA A 66 17.49 8.86 -10.69
N THR A 67 18.80 9.06 -10.54
CA THR A 67 19.69 9.58 -11.60
C THR A 67 20.98 8.76 -11.72
N THR A 68 20.90 7.45 -11.55
CA THR A 68 22.01 6.51 -11.70
C THR A 68 22.41 6.32 -13.17
N GLY A 69 21.51 6.65 -14.11
CA GLY A 69 21.71 6.43 -15.55
C GLY A 69 21.23 5.05 -16.02
N ASP A 70 20.77 4.20 -15.10
CA ASP A 70 20.03 2.97 -15.39
C ASP A 70 18.54 3.21 -15.15
N SER A 71 17.75 3.19 -16.22
CA SER A 71 16.31 3.47 -16.16
C SER A 71 15.55 2.55 -15.21
N ALA A 72 15.93 1.28 -15.10
CA ALA A 72 15.25 0.33 -14.23
C ALA A 72 15.60 0.59 -12.75
N GLN A 73 16.85 0.93 -12.45
CA GLN A 73 17.25 1.32 -11.08
C GLN A 73 16.62 2.65 -10.67
N ASP A 74 16.62 3.63 -11.57
CA ASP A 74 16.01 4.93 -11.34
C ASP A 74 14.49 4.81 -11.16
N GLY A 75 13.86 3.99 -12.01
CA GLY A 75 12.46 3.63 -11.90
C GLY A 75 12.10 2.98 -10.57
N LYS A 76 12.94 2.07 -10.08
CA LYS A 76 12.77 1.45 -8.76
C LYS A 76 12.76 2.51 -7.66
N ALA A 77 13.73 3.42 -7.65
CA ALA A 77 13.78 4.49 -6.66
C ALA A 77 12.52 5.36 -6.71
N LEU A 78 12.06 5.75 -7.90
CA LEU A 78 10.82 6.50 -8.10
C LEU A 78 9.59 5.72 -7.61
N PHE A 79 9.51 4.41 -7.89
CA PHE A 79 8.41 3.55 -7.50
C PHE A 79 8.22 3.49 -5.97
N PHE A 80 9.32 3.48 -5.22
CA PHE A 80 9.30 3.58 -3.77
C PHE A 80 9.02 5.01 -3.29
N ARG A 81 9.63 6.01 -3.93
CA ARG A 81 9.48 7.44 -3.58
C ARG A 81 8.03 7.91 -3.68
N TYR A 82 7.33 7.55 -4.76
CA TYR A 82 5.92 7.90 -4.95
C TYR A 82 4.95 6.96 -4.21
N GLY A 83 5.47 5.97 -3.48
CA GLY A 83 4.68 5.08 -2.65
C GLY A 83 3.89 4.01 -3.41
N CYS A 84 4.19 3.79 -4.69
CA CYS A 84 3.50 2.80 -5.52
C CYS A 84 3.56 1.39 -4.90
N ALA A 85 4.70 1.06 -4.30
CA ALA A 85 4.95 -0.22 -3.63
C ALA A 85 4.00 -0.51 -2.46
N ALA A 86 3.45 0.53 -1.81
CA ALA A 86 2.56 0.35 -0.66
C ALA A 86 1.25 -0.36 -1.04
N CYS A 87 0.78 -0.16 -2.28
CA CYS A 87 -0.44 -0.76 -2.78
C CYS A 87 -0.15 -1.92 -3.74
N HIS A 88 0.84 -1.75 -4.63
CA HIS A 88 1.13 -2.69 -5.72
C HIS A 88 2.26 -3.68 -5.40
N GLY A 89 2.78 -3.68 -4.16
CA GLY A 89 3.85 -4.56 -3.74
C GLY A 89 5.23 -4.12 -4.23
N LEU A 90 6.30 -4.71 -3.67
CA LEU A 90 7.69 -4.27 -3.87
C LEU A 90 8.19 -4.41 -5.32
N LYS A 91 7.62 -5.33 -6.10
CA LYS A 91 7.96 -5.56 -7.51
C LYS A 91 6.73 -5.42 -8.43
N GLY A 92 5.67 -4.73 -7.99
CA GLY A 92 4.44 -4.62 -8.77
C GLY A 92 3.58 -5.89 -8.80
N GLN A 93 3.90 -6.92 -7.99
CA GLN A 93 3.15 -8.19 -7.96
C GLN A 93 1.73 -8.08 -7.38
N GLY A 94 1.35 -6.90 -6.89
CA GLY A 94 0.07 -6.65 -6.24
C GLY A 94 0.02 -7.07 -4.78
N GLY A 95 -1.12 -6.83 -4.17
CA GLY A 95 -1.39 -7.18 -2.78
C GLY A 95 -2.87 -7.05 -2.41
N ALA A 96 -3.14 -6.86 -1.13
CA ALA A 96 -4.51 -6.71 -0.63
C ALA A 96 -5.16 -5.38 -1.03
N VAL A 97 -4.35 -4.36 -1.36
CA VAL A 97 -4.82 -2.99 -1.65
C VAL A 97 -4.85 -2.72 -3.16
N GLY A 98 -3.71 -2.88 -3.84
CA GLY A 98 -3.57 -2.70 -5.28
C GLY A 98 -3.42 -4.03 -6.02
N THR A 99 -3.90 -4.08 -7.25
CA THR A 99 -3.74 -5.27 -8.12
C THR A 99 -2.29 -5.43 -8.56
N ALA A 100 -1.95 -6.59 -9.11
CA ALA A 100 -0.71 -6.74 -9.85
C ALA A 100 -0.67 -5.75 -11.03
N LEU A 101 0.53 -5.23 -11.31
CA LEU A 101 0.85 -4.41 -12.46
C LEU A 101 1.39 -5.34 -13.54
N ASP A 102 0.48 -6.02 -14.23
CA ASP A 102 0.82 -6.97 -15.28
C ASP A 102 1.29 -6.21 -16.52
N ILE A 103 2.61 -6.04 -16.63
CA ILE A 103 3.25 -5.23 -17.67
C ILE A 103 3.26 -5.93 -19.04
N ASP A 104 3.01 -7.25 -19.07
CA ASP A 104 2.86 -8.01 -20.31
C ASP A 104 1.51 -7.71 -20.97
N ASP A 105 0.49 -7.41 -20.16
CA ASP A 105 -0.88 -7.12 -20.61
C ASP A 105 -1.19 -5.61 -20.73
N ILE A 106 -0.42 -4.75 -20.06
CA ILE A 106 -0.66 -3.30 -20.02
C ILE A 106 0.41 -2.56 -20.82
N SER A 107 0.02 -1.93 -21.93
CA SER A 107 0.96 -1.09 -22.69
C SER A 107 1.43 0.14 -21.89
N ARG A 108 2.64 0.65 -22.20
CA ARG A 108 3.15 1.93 -21.65
C ARG A 108 2.09 3.03 -21.68
N SER A 109 1.45 3.26 -22.82
CA SER A 109 0.50 4.36 -22.96
C SER A 109 -0.71 4.20 -22.02
N GLU A 110 -1.17 2.97 -21.82
CA GLU A 110 -2.25 2.64 -20.90
C GLU A 110 -1.80 2.79 -19.44
N PHE A 111 -0.62 2.29 -19.10
CA PHE A 111 0.00 2.49 -17.79
C PHE A 111 0.07 3.98 -17.43
N GLY A 112 0.63 4.81 -18.33
CA GLY A 112 0.72 6.25 -18.11
C GLY A 112 -0.65 6.88 -17.92
N ARG A 113 -1.63 6.54 -18.76
CA ARG A 113 -3.01 7.04 -18.62
C ARG A 113 -3.61 6.69 -17.26
N ASP A 114 -3.39 5.48 -16.77
CA ASP A 114 -3.92 5.02 -15.49
C ASP A 114 -3.22 5.72 -14.32
N VAL A 115 -1.90 5.90 -14.37
CA VAL A 115 -1.13 6.68 -13.38
C VAL A 115 -1.58 8.15 -13.35
N ARG A 116 -1.83 8.76 -14.51
CA ARG A 116 -2.39 10.11 -14.58
C ARG A 116 -3.80 10.17 -14.00
N LYS A 117 -4.65 9.19 -14.31
CA LYS A 117 -6.07 9.22 -13.94
C LYS A 117 -6.35 8.83 -12.49
N GLY A 118 -5.59 7.88 -11.92
CA GLY A 118 -5.86 7.32 -10.59
C GLY A 118 -7.18 6.53 -10.50
N PRO A 119 -7.39 5.45 -11.29
CA PRO A 119 -8.60 4.64 -11.22
C PRO A 119 -8.73 3.87 -9.90
N LYS A 120 -9.98 3.55 -9.51
CA LYS A 120 -10.31 2.61 -8.43
C LYS A 120 -9.69 2.95 -7.06
N GLY A 121 -9.54 4.23 -6.75
CA GLY A 121 -8.96 4.70 -5.49
C GLY A 121 -7.44 4.85 -5.50
N MET A 122 -6.78 4.59 -6.63
CA MET A 122 -5.38 4.96 -6.84
C MET A 122 -5.24 6.50 -6.87
N PRO A 123 -4.23 7.08 -6.21
CA PRO A 123 -3.93 8.50 -6.36
C PRO A 123 -3.62 8.87 -7.82
N SER A 124 -3.90 10.11 -8.17
CA SER A 124 -3.63 10.66 -9.49
C SER A 124 -2.30 11.41 -9.48
N PHE A 125 -1.42 11.13 -10.45
CA PHE A 125 -0.10 11.73 -10.56
C PHE A 125 -0.01 12.57 -11.84
N MET A 126 -0.07 13.90 -11.72
CA MET A 126 0.04 14.80 -12.86
C MET A 126 1.50 14.97 -13.32
N GLU A 127 1.70 15.53 -14.52
CA GLU A 127 3.02 15.77 -15.12
C GLU A 127 3.94 16.59 -14.20
N GLU A 128 3.37 17.54 -13.44
CA GLU A 128 4.14 18.39 -12.53
C GLU A 128 4.69 17.63 -11.33
N THR A 129 4.09 16.50 -10.97
CA THR A 129 4.50 15.68 -9.83
C THR A 129 5.36 14.49 -10.26
N LEU A 130 5.07 13.92 -11.42
CA LEU A 130 5.76 12.78 -11.98
C LEU A 130 5.90 13.03 -13.48
N SER A 131 7.10 13.27 -13.98
CA SER A 131 7.27 13.60 -15.40
C SER A 131 7.02 12.40 -16.31
N ASP A 132 6.79 12.64 -17.60
CA ASP A 132 6.70 11.57 -18.59
C ASP A 132 8.00 10.77 -18.70
N GLU A 133 9.16 11.39 -18.45
CA GLU A 133 10.45 10.69 -18.39
C GLU A 133 10.52 9.75 -17.18
N ASP A 134 10.04 10.20 -16.02
CA ASP A 134 9.98 9.37 -14.81
C ASP A 134 8.96 8.23 -14.97
N LEU A 135 7.89 8.44 -15.73
CA LEU A 135 6.96 7.36 -16.11
C LEU A 135 7.65 6.28 -16.95
N GLU A 136 8.54 6.66 -17.89
CA GLU A 136 9.31 5.67 -18.65
C GLU A 136 10.20 4.84 -17.74
N LYS A 137 10.88 5.49 -16.78
CA LYS A 137 11.74 4.81 -15.81
C LYS A 137 10.92 3.84 -14.96
N LEU A 138 9.76 4.27 -14.45
CA LEU A 138 8.83 3.42 -13.71
C LEU A 138 8.40 2.19 -14.52
N TYR A 139 8.07 2.37 -15.80
CA TYR A 139 7.68 1.28 -16.69
C TYR A 139 8.85 0.31 -16.92
N ALA A 140 10.05 0.81 -17.21
CA ALA A 140 11.26 0.01 -17.38
C ALA A 140 11.61 -0.81 -16.13
N PHE A 141 11.39 -0.25 -14.93
CA PHE A 141 11.53 -0.99 -13.69
C PHE A 141 10.56 -2.17 -13.61
N LEU A 142 9.28 -1.97 -13.94
CA LEU A 142 8.28 -3.04 -13.91
C LEU A 142 8.58 -4.15 -14.93
N GLU A 143 9.05 -3.79 -16.14
CA GLU A 143 9.54 -4.76 -17.13
C GLU A 143 10.70 -5.61 -16.57
N SER A 144 11.71 -4.96 -16.00
CA SER A 144 12.85 -5.66 -15.40
C SER A 144 12.42 -6.61 -14.26
N ALA A 145 11.47 -6.16 -13.43
CA ALA A 145 10.99 -6.92 -12.29
C ALA A 145 10.13 -8.13 -12.71
N ALA A 146 9.35 -8.01 -13.79
CA ALA A 146 8.61 -9.12 -14.39
C ALA A 146 9.57 -10.17 -14.96
N GLN A 147 10.64 -9.71 -15.62
CA GLN A 147 11.66 -10.60 -16.18
C GLN A 147 12.40 -11.39 -15.09
N GLU A 148 12.83 -10.74 -14.01
CA GLU A 148 13.42 -11.41 -12.84
C GLU A 148 12.49 -12.48 -12.25
N ALA A 149 11.19 -12.17 -12.12
CA ALA A 149 10.21 -13.12 -11.59
C ALA A 149 10.05 -14.35 -12.49
N SER A 150 10.10 -14.16 -13.82
CA SER A 150 10.04 -15.25 -14.79
C SER A 150 11.29 -16.15 -14.73
N GLU A 151 12.46 -15.56 -14.52
CA GLU A 151 13.73 -16.28 -14.40
C GLU A 151 13.80 -17.08 -13.08
N GLU A 152 13.36 -16.49 -11.97
CA GLU A 152 13.24 -17.19 -10.69
C GLU A 152 12.28 -18.38 -10.78
N ALA A 153 11.13 -18.20 -11.43
CA ALA A 153 10.16 -19.28 -11.65
C ALA A 153 10.76 -20.42 -12.52
N ALA A 154 11.49 -20.07 -13.59
CA ALA A 154 12.14 -21.06 -14.45
C ALA A 154 13.26 -21.84 -13.72
N ALA A 155 14.00 -21.17 -12.83
CA ALA A 155 15.03 -21.80 -12.01
C ALA A 155 14.42 -22.79 -10.99
N GLU A 156 13.30 -22.45 -10.37
CA GLU A 156 12.61 -23.32 -9.40
C GLU A 156 12.02 -24.59 -10.05
N ILE A 157 11.47 -24.45 -11.27
CA ILE A 157 10.99 -25.60 -12.06
C ILE A 157 12.15 -26.53 -12.41
N THR A 158 13.29 -25.97 -12.85
CA THR A 158 14.48 -26.74 -13.22
C THR A 158 15.04 -27.55 -12.04
N GLU A 159 15.07 -26.97 -10.85
CA GLU A 159 15.55 -27.68 -9.65
C GLU A 159 14.58 -28.77 -9.21
N SER A 160 13.27 -28.53 -9.32
CA SER A 160 12.24 -29.53 -9.04
C SER A 160 12.35 -30.74 -9.99
N GLU A 161 12.57 -30.51 -11.28
CA GLU A 161 12.81 -31.58 -12.26
C GLU A 161 14.13 -32.32 -12.01
N ARG A 162 15.18 -31.61 -11.59
CA ARG A 162 16.48 -32.20 -11.20
C ARG A 162 16.33 -33.15 -10.01
N ILE A 163 15.59 -32.75 -8.98
CA ILE A 163 15.31 -33.58 -7.81
C ILE A 163 14.50 -34.82 -8.20
N LEU A 164 13.46 -34.67 -9.03
CA LEU A 164 12.64 -35.79 -9.50
C LEU A 164 13.42 -36.79 -10.35
N ARG A 165 14.35 -36.32 -11.21
CA ARG A 165 15.20 -37.21 -12.02
C ARG A 165 16.17 -38.01 -11.16
N ASN A 166 16.88 -37.34 -10.25
CA ASN A 166 17.82 -38.01 -9.34
C ASN A 166 17.13 -38.99 -8.37
N GLY A 167 15.88 -38.71 -7.98
CA GLY A 167 15.07 -39.61 -7.17
C GLY A 167 14.67 -40.90 -7.90
N LYS A 168 14.40 -40.86 -9.21
CA LYS A 168 14.12 -42.05 -10.04
C LYS A 168 15.35 -42.93 -10.24
N ASP A 169 16.51 -42.33 -10.41
CA ASP A 169 17.77 -43.05 -10.63
C ASP A 169 18.26 -43.80 -9.37
N GLY A 170 17.83 -43.35 -8.19
CA GLY A 170 18.07 -44.04 -6.91
C GLY A 170 17.17 -45.27 -6.67
N VAL A 171 16.01 -45.34 -7.32
CA VAL A 171 15.05 -46.46 -7.18
C VAL A 171 15.41 -47.64 -8.10
N GLN A 172 16.06 -47.40 -9.24
CA GLN A 172 16.48 -48.49 -10.15
C GLN A 172 17.80 -49.19 -9.76
N ARG A 173 18.48 -48.74 -8.70
CA ARG A 173 19.72 -49.38 -8.19
C ARG A 173 19.51 -50.22 -6.92
N ARG A 174 18.36 -50.89 -6.79
CA ARG A 174 18.14 -51.94 -5.80
C ARG A 174 17.60 -53.20 -6.44
#